data_AF-A0A427YGC8-F1
#
_entry.id   AF-A0A427YGC8-F1
#
_cell.length_a   1.000
_cell.length_b   1.000
_cell.length_c   1.000
_cell.angle_alpha   90.00
_cell.angle_beta   90.00
_cell.angle_gamma   90.00
#
_symmetry.space_group_name_H-M   'P 1'
#
loop_
_entity.id
_entity.type
_entity.pdbx_description
1 polymer ?
#
loop_
_entity_poly.entity_id
_entity_poly.type
_entity_poly.pdbx_seq_one_letter_code
_entity_poly.pdbx_strand_id
1 'polypeptide(L)'
;MPLNYSKWDMLELSDDSDIEEHPNVDKKSMIRWKQRDIHEKREARKLKITQLHSEIELNKVLRPRIQSVTKGVEENGVAHYRAVQRRLKEQPSPDKPNTGAPNQPTYDMMLGQLLGDVWKEAAYLVDGAKVQGAAVMWEGKKVDDKTPELDWASEATVPESKASRMAEELRKRLDWHIAELDRRDKEVQKEIEQEEAEQKKRITSEDIREGWSSSSVSKAKEGPLDKPKPKQKEKEETIEPAAIAPQDDADLGPLTPSARAFAQIPVGDFEKSYAFIQKDSSVLTEATHDSLLAEAFEAERKGDKALAKRAVHQALLINYCRQLGKDGVGLFFQK
;
A
#
# COMPACT_ATOMS: atom_id res chain seq x y z
N MET A 1 -9.00 23.64 -34.29
CA MET A 1 -8.03 22.73 -33.65
C MET A 1 -8.68 21.37 -33.53
N PRO A 2 -8.14 20.29 -34.10
CA PRO A 2 -8.69 18.96 -33.85
C PRO A 2 -8.41 18.59 -32.39
N LEU A 3 -9.46 18.34 -31.63
CA LEU A 3 -9.37 17.81 -30.27
C LEU A 3 -8.94 16.34 -30.39
N ASN A 4 -7.69 16.03 -30.07
CA ASN A 4 -7.18 14.66 -30.07
C ASN A 4 -7.36 14.04 -28.68
N TYR A 5 -8.27 13.07 -28.58
CA TYR A 5 -8.54 12.29 -27.36
C TYR A 5 -7.79 10.95 -27.32
N SER A 6 -6.90 10.67 -28.28
CA SER A 6 -6.24 9.37 -28.43
C SER A 6 -5.39 8.94 -27.24
N LYS A 7 -5.01 9.89 -26.37
CA LYS A 7 -4.42 9.59 -25.06
C LYS A 7 -5.25 8.57 -24.26
N TRP A 8 -6.57 8.65 -24.34
CA TRP A 8 -7.49 7.81 -23.57
C TRP A 8 -7.77 6.45 -24.22
N ASP A 9 -7.38 6.24 -25.48
CA ASP A 9 -7.52 4.95 -26.18
C ASP A 9 -6.63 3.85 -25.55
N MET A 10 -5.64 4.26 -24.75
CA MET A 10 -4.61 3.41 -24.16
C MET A 10 -4.89 3.08 -22.69
N LEU A 11 -6.10 3.34 -22.20
CA LEU A 11 -6.49 3.07 -20.82
C LEU A 11 -6.61 1.56 -20.58
N GLU A 12 -5.90 1.04 -19.59
CA GLU A 12 -5.99 -0.37 -19.20
C GLU A 12 -6.76 -0.52 -17.89
N LEU A 13 -8.03 -0.92 -18.03
CA LEU A 13 -8.92 -1.24 -16.92
C LEU A 13 -8.78 -2.72 -16.57
N SER A 14 -8.32 -3.01 -15.35
CA SER A 14 -8.16 -4.38 -14.85
C SER A 14 -9.48 -5.01 -14.40
N ASP A 15 -10.48 -4.20 -14.04
CA ASP A 15 -11.83 -4.61 -13.63
C ASP A 15 -12.87 -4.10 -14.64
N ASP A 16 -12.65 -4.42 -15.92
CA ASP A 16 -13.57 -4.06 -16.99
C ASP A 16 -14.77 -5.03 -17.00
N SER A 17 -15.91 -4.56 -16.52
CA SER A 17 -17.16 -5.33 -16.50
C SER A 17 -17.75 -5.54 -17.88
N ASP A 18 -17.30 -4.81 -18.90
CA ASP A 18 -17.89 -4.84 -20.24
C ASP A 18 -17.07 -5.69 -21.22
N ILE A 19 -16.08 -6.45 -20.71
CA ILE A 19 -15.29 -7.36 -21.53
C ILE A 19 -16.19 -8.40 -22.23
N GLU A 20 -16.10 -8.45 -23.57
CA GLU A 20 -16.80 -9.42 -24.40
C GLU A 20 -16.20 -10.81 -24.17
N GLU A 21 -17.02 -11.73 -23.69
CA GLU A 21 -16.59 -13.06 -23.32
C GLU A 21 -17.19 -14.12 -24.22
N HIS A 22 -16.48 -15.24 -24.31
CA HIS A 22 -17.03 -16.41 -24.95
C HIS A 22 -18.09 -17.05 -24.03
N PRO A 23 -19.24 -17.51 -24.54
CA PRO A 23 -20.31 -18.11 -23.74
C PRO A 23 -19.92 -19.29 -22.82
N ASN A 24 -18.74 -19.89 -23.02
CA ASN A 24 -18.24 -21.04 -22.26
C ASN A 24 -17.22 -20.67 -21.17
N VAL A 25 -16.89 -19.39 -21.02
CA VAL A 25 -15.91 -18.92 -20.03
C VAL A 25 -16.66 -18.23 -18.88
N ASP A 26 -16.26 -18.53 -17.64
CA ASP A 26 -16.77 -17.81 -16.48
C ASP A 26 -16.11 -16.43 -16.35
N LYS A 27 -16.94 -15.40 -16.48
CA LYS A 27 -16.60 -13.98 -16.33
C LYS A 27 -15.71 -13.66 -15.14
N LYS A 28 -16.13 -14.13 -13.96
CA LYS A 28 -15.50 -13.72 -12.70
C LYS A 28 -14.08 -14.28 -12.58
N SER A 29 -13.88 -15.54 -12.98
CA SER A 29 -12.55 -16.14 -12.98
C SER A 29 -11.66 -15.57 -14.07
N MET A 30 -12.20 -15.29 -15.26
CA MET A 30 -11.46 -14.66 -16.36
C MET A 30 -10.93 -13.27 -15.99
N ILE A 31 -11.78 -12.40 -15.43
CA ILE A 31 -11.38 -11.04 -15.00
C ILE A 31 -10.27 -11.11 -13.95
N ARG A 32 -10.42 -11.95 -12.91
CA ARG A 32 -9.40 -12.12 -11.86
C ARG A 32 -8.08 -12.65 -12.41
N TRP A 33 -8.14 -13.60 -13.34
CA TRP A 33 -6.94 -14.13 -13.97
C TRP A 33 -6.24 -13.05 -14.81
N LYS A 34 -6.98 -12.29 -15.61
CA LYS A 34 -6.45 -11.20 -16.42
C LYS A 34 -5.84 -10.11 -15.55
N GLN A 35 -6.49 -9.74 -14.45
CA GLN A 35 -5.97 -8.80 -13.46
C GLN A 35 -4.63 -9.31 -12.90
N ARG A 36 -4.56 -10.58 -12.46
CA ARG A 36 -3.32 -11.17 -11.95
C ARG A 36 -2.20 -11.15 -13.00
N ASP A 37 -2.49 -11.58 -14.22
CA ASP A 37 -1.52 -11.60 -15.32
C ASP A 37 -0.99 -10.20 -15.64
N ILE A 38 -1.86 -9.18 -15.65
CA ILE A 38 -1.46 -7.79 -15.84
C ILE A 38 -0.53 -7.33 -14.70
N HIS A 39 -0.89 -7.58 -13.44
CA HIS A 39 -0.04 -7.21 -12.30
C HIS A 39 1.29 -7.96 -12.31
N GLU A 40 1.29 -9.26 -12.60
CA GLU A 40 2.49 -10.09 -12.67
C GLU A 40 3.44 -9.60 -13.76
N LYS A 41 2.92 -9.31 -14.97
CA LYS A 41 3.72 -8.73 -16.07
C LYS A 41 4.30 -7.37 -15.71
N ARG A 42 3.53 -6.52 -15.02
CA ARG A 42 4.00 -5.20 -14.57
C ARG A 42 5.08 -5.30 -13.51
N GLU A 43 4.88 -6.13 -12.50
CA GLU A 43 5.88 -6.37 -11.46
C GLU A 43 7.15 -6.99 -12.04
N ALA A 44 7.02 -7.96 -12.95
CA ALA A 44 8.16 -8.52 -13.67
C ALA A 44 8.92 -7.45 -14.48
N ARG A 45 8.21 -6.58 -15.18
CA ARG A 45 8.82 -5.46 -15.93
C ARG A 45 9.51 -4.47 -15.00
N LYS A 46 8.86 -4.07 -13.91
CA LYS A 46 9.42 -3.14 -12.92
C LYS A 46 10.68 -3.71 -12.27
N LEU A 47 10.66 -5.00 -11.94
CA LEU A 47 11.82 -5.71 -11.42
C LEU A 47 12.94 -5.76 -12.46
N LYS A 48 12.62 -6.03 -13.73
CA LYS A 48 13.58 -6.00 -14.84
C LYS A 48 14.22 -4.62 -15.02
N ILE A 49 13.43 -3.55 -15.05
CA ILE A 49 13.93 -2.16 -15.14
C ILE A 49 14.84 -1.85 -13.94
N THR A 50 14.42 -2.24 -12.73
CA THR A 50 15.23 -2.04 -11.51
C THR A 50 16.57 -2.79 -11.58
N GLN A 51 16.55 -4.03 -12.08
CA GLN A 51 17.75 -4.85 -12.29
C GLN A 51 18.69 -4.19 -13.31
N LEU A 52 18.17 -3.74 -14.45
CA LEU A 52 18.95 -3.06 -15.49
C LEU A 52 19.57 -1.76 -14.97
N HIS A 53 18.84 -0.96 -14.20
CA HIS A 53 19.40 0.22 -13.54
C HIS A 53 20.51 -0.16 -12.56
N SER A 54 20.31 -1.22 -11.77
CA SER A 54 21.34 -1.67 -10.83
C SER A 54 22.62 -2.07 -11.56
N GLU A 55 22.53 -2.71 -12.74
CA GLU A 55 23.68 -3.06 -13.57
C GLU A 55 24.48 -1.82 -14.02
N ILE A 56 23.79 -0.77 -14.50
CA ILE A 56 24.46 0.50 -14.87
C ILE A 56 25.14 1.13 -13.66
N GLU A 57 24.49 1.16 -12.49
CA GLU A 57 25.08 1.72 -11.27
C GLU A 57 26.31 0.93 -10.81
N LEU A 58 26.33 -0.40 -11.00
CA LEU A 58 27.52 -1.22 -10.77
C LEU A 58 28.66 -0.82 -11.70
N ASN A 59 28.36 -0.74 -13.00
CA ASN A 59 29.36 -0.46 -14.03
C ASN A 59 29.96 0.94 -13.87
N LYS A 60 29.17 1.94 -13.43
CA LYS A 60 29.66 3.28 -13.07
C LYS A 60 30.78 3.26 -12.03
N VAL A 61 30.75 2.31 -11.09
CA VAL A 61 31.78 2.19 -10.03
C VAL A 61 32.96 1.31 -10.48
N LEU A 62 32.68 0.19 -11.14
CA LEU A 62 33.72 -0.78 -11.52
C LEU A 62 34.58 -0.30 -12.69
N ARG A 63 33.98 0.34 -13.70
CA ARG A 63 34.68 0.84 -14.90
C ARG A 63 35.88 1.74 -14.58
N PRO A 64 35.76 2.82 -13.78
CA PRO A 64 36.92 3.66 -13.46
C PRO A 64 37.99 2.91 -12.64
N ARG A 65 37.59 1.91 -11.83
CA ARG A 65 38.55 1.06 -11.10
C ARG A 65 39.37 0.20 -12.06
N ILE A 66 38.74 -0.41 -13.06
CA ILE A 66 39.44 -1.21 -14.09
C ILE A 66 40.37 -0.31 -14.93
N GLN A 67 39.92 0.90 -15.29
CA GLN A 67 40.77 1.87 -16.00
C GLN A 67 42.00 2.29 -15.19
N SER A 68 41.84 2.50 -13.88
CA SER A 68 42.95 2.80 -12.98
C SER A 68 43.97 1.65 -12.92
N VAL A 69 43.49 0.40 -12.83
CA VAL A 69 44.36 -0.79 -12.88
C VAL A 69 45.08 -0.87 -14.22
N THR A 70 44.38 -0.66 -15.33
CA THR A 70 44.95 -0.72 -16.69
C THR A 70 46.09 0.28 -16.85
N LYS A 71 45.88 1.53 -16.42
CA LYS A 71 46.92 2.57 -16.41
C LYS A 71 48.09 2.21 -15.49
N GLY A 72 47.81 1.66 -14.31
CA GLY A 72 48.84 1.21 -13.38
C GLY A 72 49.71 0.08 -13.95
N VAL A 73 49.13 -0.83 -14.74
CA VAL A 73 49.86 -1.88 -15.49
C VAL A 73 50.69 -1.28 -16.63
N GLU A 74 50.20 -0.23 -17.29
CA GLU A 74 50.96 0.46 -18.33
C GLU A 74 52.24 1.12 -17.77
N GLU A 75 52.14 1.76 -16.60
CA GLU A 75 53.26 2.47 -15.98
C GLU A 75 54.24 1.54 -15.22
N ASN A 76 53.72 0.52 -14.53
CA ASN A 76 54.48 -0.27 -13.56
C ASN A 76 54.48 -1.78 -13.87
N GLY A 77 53.87 -2.21 -14.97
CA GLY A 77 53.86 -3.59 -15.45
C GLY A 77 53.10 -4.57 -14.54
N VAL A 78 53.52 -5.84 -14.61
CA VAL A 78 52.86 -6.97 -13.94
C VAL A 78 52.91 -6.87 -12.41
N ALA A 79 53.95 -6.24 -11.85
CA ALA A 79 54.12 -6.10 -10.41
C ALA A 79 52.98 -5.28 -9.78
N HIS A 80 52.54 -4.21 -10.46
CA HIS A 80 51.40 -3.42 -10.00
C HIS A 80 50.11 -4.23 -10.03
N TYR A 81 49.86 -5.00 -11.09
CA TYR A 81 48.69 -5.88 -11.18
C TYR A 81 48.61 -6.85 -10.00
N ARG A 82 49.72 -7.53 -9.70
CA ARG A 82 49.83 -8.46 -8.56
C ARG A 82 49.64 -7.76 -7.23
N ALA A 83 50.19 -6.56 -7.06
CA ALA A 83 49.99 -5.76 -5.86
C ALA A 83 48.51 -5.40 -5.65
N VAL A 84 47.79 -5.04 -6.72
CA VAL A 84 46.34 -4.78 -6.67
C VAL A 84 45.55 -6.04 -6.31
N GLN A 85 45.85 -7.19 -6.94
CA GLN A 85 45.21 -8.45 -6.60
C GLN A 85 45.42 -8.83 -5.12
N ARG A 86 46.64 -8.64 -4.60
CA ARG A 86 46.95 -8.89 -3.19
C ARG A 86 46.18 -7.94 -2.28
N ARG A 87 46.17 -6.64 -2.58
CA ARG A 87 45.40 -5.64 -1.82
C ARG A 87 43.91 -6.00 -1.74
N LEU A 88 43.32 -6.43 -2.87
CA LEU A 88 41.90 -6.81 -2.91
C LEU A 88 41.60 -8.06 -2.06
N LYS A 89 42.54 -9.01 -1.98
CA LYS A 89 42.40 -10.22 -1.15
C LYS A 89 42.61 -9.93 0.33
N GLU A 90 43.61 -9.13 0.68
CA GLU A 90 44.01 -8.87 2.07
C GLU A 90 43.21 -7.76 2.74
N GLN A 91 42.81 -6.73 1.97
CA GLN A 91 42.13 -5.53 2.47
C GLN A 91 41.00 -5.12 1.50
N PRO A 92 39.92 -5.91 1.41
CA PRO A 92 38.77 -5.55 0.59
C PRO A 92 38.01 -4.36 1.20
N SER A 93 37.59 -3.42 0.34
CA SER A 93 36.69 -2.34 0.74
C SER A 93 35.33 -2.90 1.17
N PRO A 94 34.69 -2.32 2.21
CA PRO A 94 33.32 -2.67 2.61
C PRO A 94 32.26 -2.14 1.62
N ASP A 95 32.65 -1.33 0.64
CA ASP A 95 31.72 -0.76 -0.33
C ASP A 95 31.01 -1.85 -1.13
N LYS A 96 29.68 -1.81 -1.10
CA LYS A 96 28.82 -2.75 -1.81
C LYS A 96 27.65 -2.03 -2.47
N PRO A 97 27.04 -2.63 -3.50
CA PRO A 97 25.90 -2.03 -4.17
C PRO A 97 24.69 -1.99 -3.24
N ASN A 98 23.81 -0.99 -3.41
CA ASN A 98 22.66 -0.81 -2.54
C ASN A 98 21.42 -1.58 -3.06
N THR A 99 21.50 -2.92 -3.12
CA THR A 99 20.35 -3.74 -3.59
C THR A 99 19.56 -4.38 -2.44
N GLY A 100 20.01 -4.22 -1.19
CA GLY A 100 19.35 -4.79 -0.01
C GLY A 100 19.40 -6.32 0.08
N ALA A 101 20.10 -7.00 -0.83
CA ALA A 101 20.18 -8.45 -0.86
C ALA A 101 21.08 -9.00 0.28
N PRO A 102 20.68 -10.11 0.93
CA PRO A 102 21.55 -10.77 1.90
C PRO A 102 22.80 -11.32 1.20
N ASN A 103 23.96 -11.21 1.84
CA ASN A 103 25.25 -11.72 1.35
C ASN A 103 25.69 -11.19 -0.03
N GLN A 104 25.32 -9.96 -0.38
CA GLN A 104 25.76 -9.34 -1.62
C GLN A 104 27.30 -9.15 -1.67
N PRO A 105 27.95 -9.51 -2.80
CA PRO A 105 29.39 -9.29 -2.95
C PRO A 105 29.75 -7.80 -2.96
N THR A 106 30.90 -7.47 -2.39
CA THR A 106 31.44 -6.09 -2.44
C THR A 106 32.01 -5.80 -3.84
N TYR A 107 32.19 -4.52 -4.16
CA TYR A 107 32.80 -4.12 -5.44
C TYR A 107 34.21 -4.70 -5.60
N ASP A 108 34.97 -4.78 -4.51
CA ASP A 108 36.33 -5.32 -4.51
C ASP A 108 36.36 -6.84 -4.68
N MET A 109 35.36 -7.56 -4.19
CA MET A 109 35.22 -9.00 -4.46
C MET A 109 34.95 -9.26 -5.94
N MET A 110 34.02 -8.50 -6.56
CA MET A 110 33.73 -8.62 -7.99
C MET A 110 34.95 -8.27 -8.85
N LEU A 111 35.65 -7.18 -8.52
CA LEU A 111 36.88 -6.79 -9.20
C LEU A 111 37.99 -7.84 -9.00
N GLY A 112 38.12 -8.40 -7.79
CA GLY A 112 39.10 -9.44 -7.49
C GLY A 112 38.89 -10.70 -8.32
N GLN A 113 37.64 -11.12 -8.52
CA GLN A 113 37.30 -12.24 -9.39
C GLN A 113 37.68 -11.93 -10.84
N LEU A 114 37.25 -10.78 -11.38
CA LEU A 114 37.61 -10.34 -12.74
C LEU A 114 39.14 -10.32 -12.94
N LEU A 115 39.89 -9.77 -12.00
CA LEU A 115 41.34 -9.71 -12.10
C LEU A 115 41.97 -11.11 -12.01
N GLY A 116 41.35 -12.04 -11.30
CA GLY A 116 41.74 -13.45 -11.28
C GLY A 116 41.58 -14.10 -12.66
N ASP A 117 40.42 -13.91 -13.29
CA ASP A 117 40.11 -14.45 -14.62
C ASP A 117 41.05 -13.90 -15.68
N VAL A 118 41.22 -12.57 -15.70
CA VAL A 118 42.13 -11.88 -16.62
C VAL A 118 43.58 -12.32 -16.42
N TRP A 119 44.00 -12.62 -15.19
CA TRP A 119 45.32 -13.17 -14.93
C TRP A 119 45.52 -14.53 -15.59
N LYS A 120 44.57 -15.45 -15.38
CA LYS A 120 44.61 -16.80 -15.97
C LYS A 120 44.61 -16.71 -17.50
N GLU A 121 43.69 -15.94 -18.06
CA GLU A 121 43.60 -15.70 -19.50
C GLU A 121 44.92 -15.17 -20.09
N ALA A 122 45.50 -14.13 -19.48
CA ALA A 122 46.76 -13.56 -19.94
C ALA A 122 47.93 -14.54 -19.83
N ALA A 123 47.99 -15.35 -18.75
CA ALA A 123 49.04 -16.36 -18.60
C ALA A 123 48.98 -17.40 -19.73
N TYR A 124 47.79 -17.89 -20.05
CA TYR A 124 47.60 -18.82 -21.18
C TYR A 124 47.91 -18.17 -22.53
N LEU A 125 47.59 -16.88 -22.73
CA LEU A 125 47.94 -16.15 -23.95
C LEU A 125 49.46 -15.99 -24.12
N VAL A 126 50.20 -15.83 -23.02
CA VAL A 126 51.67 -15.82 -23.04
C VAL A 126 52.23 -17.17 -23.50
N ASP A 127 51.61 -18.28 -23.11
CA ASP A 127 52.01 -19.65 -23.50
C ASP A 127 51.45 -20.11 -24.86
N GLY A 128 50.73 -19.23 -25.57
CA GLY A 128 50.31 -19.45 -26.96
C GLY A 128 48.83 -19.74 -27.16
N ALA A 129 47.98 -19.52 -26.14
CA ALA A 129 46.53 -19.52 -26.32
C ALA A 129 46.08 -18.47 -27.34
N LYS A 130 44.88 -18.64 -27.87
CA LYS A 130 44.32 -17.73 -28.88
C LYS A 130 42.98 -17.18 -28.41
N VAL A 131 42.74 -15.91 -28.67
CA VAL A 131 41.44 -15.28 -28.47
C VAL A 131 40.52 -15.71 -29.62
N GLN A 132 39.37 -16.30 -29.29
CA GLN A 132 38.29 -16.62 -30.24
C GLN A 132 36.99 -15.98 -29.75
N GLY A 133 36.55 -14.93 -30.42
CA GLY A 133 35.42 -14.12 -29.98
C GLY A 133 35.70 -13.47 -28.62
N ALA A 134 34.88 -13.78 -27.63
CA ALA A 134 34.99 -13.26 -26.25
C ALA A 134 35.86 -14.12 -25.33
N ALA A 135 36.30 -15.30 -25.77
CA ALA A 135 36.96 -16.29 -24.93
C ALA A 135 38.42 -16.53 -25.33
N VAL A 136 39.27 -16.82 -24.34
CA VAL A 136 40.60 -17.36 -24.58
C VAL A 136 40.52 -18.88 -24.68
N MET A 137 41.08 -19.43 -25.75
CA MET A 137 41.05 -20.85 -26.05
C MET A 137 42.45 -21.45 -25.96
N TRP A 138 42.58 -22.51 -25.16
CA TRP A 138 43.77 -23.33 -25.00
C TRP A 138 43.44 -24.79 -25.32
N GLU A 139 44.17 -25.41 -26.26
CA GLU A 139 43.95 -26.81 -26.67
C GLU A 139 42.49 -27.15 -27.03
N GLY A 140 41.77 -26.20 -27.64
CA GLY A 140 40.37 -26.35 -28.03
C GLY A 140 39.36 -26.21 -26.90
N LYS A 141 39.80 -25.90 -25.67
CA LYS A 141 38.95 -25.61 -24.51
C LYS A 141 39.03 -24.14 -24.13
N LYS A 142 37.93 -23.61 -23.57
CA LYS A 142 37.91 -22.26 -23.01
C LYS A 142 38.71 -22.23 -21.71
N VAL A 143 39.58 -21.24 -21.58
CA VAL A 143 40.23 -20.91 -20.30
C VAL A 143 39.16 -20.31 -19.39
N ASP A 144 38.90 -21.00 -18.30
CA ASP A 144 37.90 -20.66 -17.29
C ASP A 144 38.41 -20.93 -15.88
N ASP A 145 37.56 -20.73 -14.88
CA ASP A 145 37.92 -20.94 -13.47
C ASP A 145 38.36 -22.35 -13.10
N LYS A 146 37.94 -23.35 -13.88
CA LYS A 146 38.26 -24.76 -13.66
C LYS A 146 39.56 -25.16 -14.36
N THR A 147 40.07 -24.30 -15.23
CA THR A 147 41.33 -24.52 -15.92
C THR A 147 42.46 -24.40 -14.91
N PRO A 148 43.37 -25.39 -14.82
CA PRO A 148 44.50 -25.34 -13.90
C PRO A 148 45.34 -24.07 -14.09
N GLU A 149 45.94 -23.56 -13.01
CA GLU A 149 46.91 -22.47 -13.16
C GLU A 149 48.23 -23.02 -13.71
N LEU A 150 48.88 -22.25 -14.58
CA LEU A 150 50.22 -22.57 -15.08
C LEU A 150 51.24 -22.41 -13.96
N ASP A 151 52.17 -23.36 -13.81
CA ASP A 151 53.13 -23.39 -12.70
C ASP A 151 53.90 -22.06 -12.57
N TRP A 152 54.45 -21.54 -13.67
CA TRP A 152 55.18 -20.26 -13.69
C TRP A 152 54.32 -19.04 -13.34
N ALA A 153 53.00 -19.12 -13.55
CA ALA A 153 52.05 -18.06 -13.25
C ALA A 153 51.45 -18.18 -11.84
N SER A 154 51.67 -19.32 -11.16
CA SER A 154 51.32 -19.54 -9.76
C SER A 154 52.39 -18.99 -8.80
N GLU A 155 53.63 -18.83 -9.29
CA GLU A 155 54.73 -18.28 -8.52
C GLU A 155 54.52 -16.79 -8.18
N ALA A 156 55.14 -16.35 -7.08
CA ALA A 156 55.03 -14.97 -6.56
C ALA A 156 55.60 -13.93 -7.54
N THR A 157 56.54 -14.33 -8.40
CA THR A 157 57.19 -13.48 -9.39
C THR A 157 57.10 -14.11 -10.76
N VAL A 158 56.66 -13.33 -11.76
CA VAL A 158 56.65 -13.78 -13.15
C VAL A 158 58.07 -13.77 -13.70
N PRO A 159 58.51 -14.80 -14.46
CA PRO A 159 59.82 -14.80 -15.10
C PRO A 159 60.01 -13.54 -15.98
N GLU A 160 61.19 -12.92 -15.88
CA GLU A 160 61.49 -11.64 -16.56
C GLU A 160 61.29 -11.73 -18.09
N SER A 161 61.59 -12.89 -18.68
CA SER A 161 61.36 -13.19 -20.10
C SER A 161 59.89 -13.13 -20.52
N LYS A 162 58.96 -13.42 -19.61
CA LYS A 162 57.51 -13.43 -19.84
C LYS A 162 56.83 -12.15 -19.34
N ALA A 163 57.47 -11.40 -18.44
CA ALA A 163 56.88 -10.25 -17.77
C ALA A 163 56.39 -9.15 -18.73
N SER A 164 57.19 -8.80 -19.75
CA SER A 164 56.79 -7.78 -20.73
C SER A 164 55.56 -8.21 -21.54
N ARG A 165 55.55 -9.45 -22.03
CA ARG A 165 54.42 -10.00 -22.80
C ARG A 165 53.18 -10.14 -21.93
N MET A 166 53.33 -10.54 -20.67
CA MET A 166 52.23 -10.63 -19.71
C MET A 166 51.60 -9.26 -19.46
N ALA A 167 52.39 -8.20 -19.28
CA ALA A 167 51.85 -6.84 -19.10
C ALA A 167 51.09 -6.36 -20.34
N GLU A 168 51.54 -6.72 -21.54
CA GLU A 168 50.82 -6.41 -22.79
C GLU A 168 49.49 -7.16 -22.90
N GLU A 169 49.48 -8.47 -22.66
CA GLU A 169 48.26 -9.29 -22.73
C GLU A 169 47.25 -8.90 -21.64
N LEU A 170 47.71 -8.60 -20.41
CA LEU A 170 46.85 -8.08 -19.34
C LEU A 170 46.16 -6.79 -19.77
N ARG A 171 46.89 -5.82 -20.35
CA ARG A 171 46.29 -4.56 -20.83
C ARG A 171 45.25 -4.80 -21.91
N LYS A 172 45.60 -5.56 -22.96
CA LYS A 172 44.66 -5.91 -24.04
C LYS A 172 43.38 -6.54 -23.50
N ARG A 173 43.50 -7.39 -22.47
CA ARG A 173 42.37 -8.09 -21.90
C ARG A 173 41.50 -7.19 -21.01
N LEU A 174 42.11 -6.35 -20.17
CA LEU A 174 41.39 -5.33 -19.41
C LEU A 174 40.68 -4.33 -20.32
N ASP A 175 41.35 -3.85 -21.37
CA ASP A 175 40.76 -2.94 -22.38
C ASP A 175 39.57 -3.58 -23.08
N TRP A 176 39.67 -4.87 -23.41
CA TRP A 176 38.54 -5.61 -23.95
C TRP A 176 37.36 -5.68 -22.98
N HIS A 177 37.60 -5.94 -21.69
CA HIS A 177 36.54 -5.94 -20.68
C HIS A 177 35.90 -4.55 -20.52
N ILE A 178 36.68 -3.47 -20.59
CA ILE A 178 36.14 -2.10 -20.58
C ILE A 178 35.26 -1.85 -21.81
N ALA A 179 35.72 -2.24 -23.00
CA ALA A 179 34.95 -2.08 -24.23
C ALA A 179 33.66 -2.91 -24.22
N GLU A 180 33.70 -4.11 -23.65
CA GLU A 180 32.56 -5.00 -23.51
C GLU A 180 31.54 -4.45 -22.49
N LEU A 181 32.00 -3.87 -21.38
CA LEU A 181 31.15 -3.13 -20.44
C LEU A 181 30.48 -1.94 -21.14
N ASP A 182 31.22 -1.15 -21.92
CA ASP A 182 30.67 -0.02 -22.67
C ASP A 182 29.64 -0.46 -23.74
N ARG A 183 29.83 -1.64 -24.33
CA ARG A 183 28.86 -2.25 -25.26
C ARG A 183 27.59 -2.66 -24.52
N ARG A 184 27.73 -3.37 -23.40
CA ARG A 184 26.61 -3.84 -22.58
C ARG A 184 25.82 -2.67 -22.01
N ASP A 185 26.47 -1.62 -21.49
CA ASP A 185 25.80 -0.42 -20.97
C ASP A 185 24.91 0.24 -22.03
N LYS A 186 25.36 0.30 -23.29
CA LYS A 186 24.53 0.82 -24.40
C LYS A 186 23.33 -0.06 -24.71
N GLU A 187 23.48 -1.38 -24.58
CA GLU A 187 22.39 -2.34 -24.77
C GLU A 187 21.38 -2.26 -23.62
N VAL A 188 21.86 -2.18 -22.37
CA VAL A 188 21.04 -1.98 -21.17
C VAL A 188 20.24 -0.69 -21.29
N GLN A 189 20.87 0.42 -21.70
CA GLN A 189 20.18 1.69 -21.82
C GLN A 189 19.05 1.66 -22.86
N LYS A 190 19.27 0.96 -23.98
CA LYS A 190 18.22 0.74 -24.99
C LYS A 190 17.11 -0.17 -24.46
N GLU A 191 17.45 -1.20 -23.70
CA GLU A 191 16.49 -2.11 -23.09
C GLU A 191 15.63 -1.41 -22.04
N ILE A 192 16.21 -0.54 -21.21
CA ILE A 192 15.47 0.31 -20.27
C ILE A 192 14.50 1.22 -21.04
N GLU A 193 14.96 1.91 -22.09
CA GLU A 193 14.11 2.80 -22.88
C GLU A 193 12.94 2.04 -23.53
N GLN A 194 13.19 0.82 -24.03
CA GLN A 194 12.16 -0.06 -24.58
C GLN A 194 11.14 -0.48 -23.51
N GLU A 195 11.58 -0.98 -22.36
CA GLU A 195 10.68 -1.42 -21.29
C GLU A 195 9.88 -0.25 -20.70
N GLU A 196 10.51 0.92 -20.52
CA GLU A 196 9.81 2.14 -20.10
C GLU A 196 8.79 2.61 -21.14
N ALA A 197 9.11 2.53 -22.43
CA ALA A 197 8.18 2.86 -23.49
C ALA A 197 6.98 1.90 -23.49
N GLU A 198 7.21 0.59 -23.37
CA GLU A 198 6.15 -0.42 -23.23
C GLU A 198 5.32 -0.21 -21.96
N GLN A 199 5.93 0.21 -20.85
CA GLN A 199 5.21 0.56 -19.62
C GLN A 199 4.31 1.78 -19.83
N LYS A 200 4.82 2.83 -20.50
CA LYS A 200 4.08 4.07 -20.79
C LYS A 200 3.01 3.91 -21.88
N LYS A 201 2.97 2.77 -22.60
CA LYS A 201 1.93 2.48 -23.60
C LYS A 201 0.55 2.27 -23.00
N ARG A 202 0.41 2.02 -21.71
CA ARG A 202 -0.91 1.85 -21.09
C ARG A 202 -1.03 2.77 -19.90
N ILE A 203 -2.13 3.52 -19.84
CA ILE A 203 -2.43 4.36 -18.68
C ILE A 203 -3.10 3.46 -17.66
N THR A 204 -2.53 3.43 -16.46
CA THR A 204 -2.97 2.56 -15.37
C THR A 204 -3.44 3.38 -14.18
N SER A 205 -4.10 2.73 -13.22
CA SER A 205 -4.51 3.38 -11.97
C SER A 205 -3.34 3.95 -11.17
N GLU A 206 -2.13 3.37 -11.27
CA GLU A 206 -0.93 3.88 -10.60
C GLU A 206 -0.46 5.21 -11.18
N ASP A 207 -0.75 5.47 -12.45
CA ASP A 207 -0.43 6.74 -13.10
C ASP A 207 -1.41 7.86 -12.69
N ILE A 208 -2.57 7.48 -12.14
CA ILE A 208 -3.60 8.41 -11.67
C ILE A 208 -3.32 8.76 -10.20
N ARG A 209 -3.03 10.03 -9.94
CA ARG A 209 -2.75 10.53 -8.60
C ARG A 209 -4.02 11.04 -7.93
N GLU A 210 -4.22 10.69 -6.66
CA GLU A 210 -5.26 11.30 -5.83
C GLU A 210 -4.88 12.74 -5.47
N GLY A 211 -5.69 13.71 -5.88
CA GLY A 211 -5.42 15.14 -5.61
C GLY A 211 -5.93 15.63 -4.26
N TRP A 212 -7.02 15.07 -3.75
CA TRP A 212 -7.67 15.46 -2.50
C TRP A 212 -8.45 14.29 -1.91
N SER A 213 -8.25 13.99 -0.63
CA SER A 213 -8.99 12.97 0.11
C SER A 213 -9.38 13.51 1.48
N SER A 214 -10.68 13.58 1.76
CA SER A 214 -11.22 14.00 3.05
C SER A 214 -12.33 13.06 3.46
N SER A 215 -12.27 12.53 4.67
CA SER A 215 -13.32 11.71 5.26
C SER A 215 -13.89 12.42 6.49
N SER A 216 -15.20 12.48 6.58
CA SER A 216 -15.92 12.96 7.76
C SER A 216 -16.94 11.91 8.17
N VAL A 217 -16.91 11.50 9.44
CA VAL A 217 -17.91 10.61 10.02
C VAL A 217 -18.84 11.45 10.89
N SER A 218 -20.11 11.56 10.52
CA SER A 218 -21.13 12.22 11.33
C SER A 218 -21.38 11.39 12.59
N LYS A 219 -20.87 11.83 13.74
CA LYS A 219 -21.28 11.25 15.03
C LYS A 219 -22.76 11.58 15.27
N ALA A 220 -23.56 10.57 15.60
CA ALA A 220 -24.96 10.76 15.97
C ALA A 220 -25.05 11.74 17.14
N LYS A 221 -25.89 12.78 17.02
CA LYS A 221 -26.20 13.68 18.13
C LYS A 221 -26.91 12.87 19.22
N GLU A 222 -26.52 13.04 20.47
CA GLU A 222 -27.19 12.43 21.63
C GLU A 222 -28.67 12.84 21.61
N GLY A 223 -29.56 11.86 21.42
CA GLY A 223 -30.99 12.08 21.47
C GLY A 223 -31.49 12.21 22.91
N PRO A 224 -32.66 12.82 23.16
CA PRO A 224 -33.23 12.95 24.52
C PRO A 224 -33.41 11.63 25.30
N LEU A 225 -33.38 10.49 24.59
CA LEU A 225 -33.50 9.12 25.12
C LEU A 225 -32.16 8.48 25.53
N ASP A 226 -31.00 9.11 25.28
CA ASP A 226 -29.67 8.51 25.48
C ASP A 226 -29.14 8.66 26.93
N LYS A 227 -29.98 9.02 27.91
CA LYS A 227 -29.57 9.04 29.32
C LYS A 227 -29.52 7.59 29.87
N PRO A 228 -28.41 7.17 30.51
CA PRO A 228 -28.31 5.82 31.07
C PRO A 228 -29.33 5.61 32.20
N LYS A 229 -30.10 4.52 32.12
CA LYS A 229 -30.98 4.06 33.22
C LYS A 229 -30.14 3.91 34.50
N PRO A 230 -30.47 4.60 35.63
CA PRO A 230 -29.91 4.21 36.92
C PRO A 230 -30.40 2.79 37.25
N LYS A 231 -29.46 1.90 37.61
CA LYS A 231 -29.75 0.52 38.04
C LYS A 231 -30.80 0.53 39.18
N GLN A 232 -32.01 0.09 38.89
CA GLN A 232 -32.99 -0.24 39.92
C GLN A 232 -32.59 -1.57 40.58
N LYS A 233 -32.42 -1.54 41.90
CA LYS A 233 -32.48 -2.74 42.74
C LYS A 233 -33.94 -3.20 42.81
N GLU A 234 -34.16 -4.48 42.61
CA GLU A 234 -35.44 -5.15 42.80
C GLU A 234 -36.02 -4.86 44.19
N LYS A 235 -37.27 -4.41 44.23
CA LYS A 235 -38.21 -4.71 45.29
C LYS A 235 -39.55 -5.07 44.66
N GLU A 236 -39.95 -6.29 44.95
CA GLU A 236 -41.26 -6.88 44.72
C GLU A 236 -42.27 -6.23 45.69
N GLU A 237 -43.39 -5.67 45.20
CA GLU A 237 -44.62 -5.53 45.98
C GLU A 237 -45.84 -5.25 45.07
N THR A 238 -46.71 -6.25 45.02
CA THR A 238 -48.18 -6.27 45.07
C THR A 238 -49.02 -5.08 44.55
N ILE A 239 -50.06 -5.45 43.80
CA ILE A 239 -51.09 -4.63 43.14
C ILE A 239 -52.12 -4.07 44.16
N GLU A 240 -52.54 -2.80 43.96
CA GLU A 240 -53.76 -2.06 44.38
C GLU A 240 -53.51 -0.73 45.16
N PRO A 241 -54.46 0.26 45.19
CA PRO A 241 -54.46 1.46 44.34
C PRO A 241 -54.03 2.76 45.07
N ALA A 242 -53.57 3.72 44.26
CA ALA A 242 -53.40 5.16 44.49
C ALA A 242 -53.56 5.72 45.93
N ALA A 243 -52.43 6.11 46.53
CA ALA A 243 -52.36 7.19 47.51
C ALA A 243 -51.42 8.28 46.97
N ILE A 244 -52.00 9.43 46.60
CA ILE A 244 -51.30 10.63 46.16
C ILE A 244 -50.66 11.27 47.39
N ALA A 245 -49.32 11.23 47.47
CA ALA A 245 -48.58 12.13 48.35
C ALA A 245 -48.43 13.49 47.64
N PRO A 246 -48.70 14.62 48.31
CA PRO A 246 -48.48 15.94 47.72
C PRO A 246 -46.96 16.19 47.66
N GLN A 247 -46.40 16.13 46.45
CA GLN A 247 -45.09 16.69 46.16
C GLN A 247 -45.29 18.11 45.64
N ASP A 248 -44.45 19.02 46.14
CA ASP A 248 -44.50 20.46 45.94
C ASP A 248 -44.87 20.88 44.49
N ASP A 249 -45.95 21.66 44.37
CA ASP A 249 -46.49 22.28 43.14
C ASP A 249 -45.57 23.35 42.50
N ALA A 250 -44.24 23.25 42.70
CA ALA A 250 -43.28 24.30 42.35
C ALA A 250 -42.32 23.96 41.19
N ASP A 251 -42.29 22.72 40.70
CA ASP A 251 -41.38 22.31 39.60
C ASP A 251 -42.09 21.74 38.34
N LEU A 252 -43.43 21.74 38.31
CA LEU A 252 -44.20 21.43 37.12
C LEU A 252 -44.26 22.69 36.23
N GLY A 253 -43.21 22.90 35.44
CA GLY A 253 -43.16 24.01 34.49
C GLY A 253 -44.34 24.01 33.50
N PRO A 254 -44.74 25.18 32.97
CA PRO A 254 -45.85 25.28 32.03
C PRO A 254 -45.58 24.47 30.75
N LEU A 255 -46.63 23.82 30.23
CA LEU A 255 -46.57 22.99 29.04
C LEU A 255 -45.90 23.72 27.88
N THR A 256 -44.80 23.17 27.35
CA THR A 256 -44.11 23.75 26.18
C THR A 256 -45.06 23.77 24.98
N PRO A 257 -44.90 24.72 24.03
CA PRO A 257 -45.76 24.79 22.85
C PRO A 257 -45.81 23.47 22.06
N SER A 258 -44.70 22.75 21.98
CA SER A 258 -44.63 21.41 21.36
C SER A 258 -45.41 20.36 22.13
N ALA A 259 -45.30 20.33 23.47
CA ALA A 259 -46.05 19.40 24.30
C ALA A 259 -47.57 19.67 24.25
N ARG A 260 -47.98 20.94 24.14
CA ARG A 260 -49.39 21.31 23.95
C ARG A 260 -49.94 20.87 22.60
N ALA A 261 -49.15 21.01 21.53
CA ALA A 261 -49.52 20.51 20.21
C ALA A 261 -49.65 18.97 20.20
N PHE A 262 -48.75 18.28 20.93
CA PHE A 262 -48.80 16.82 21.10
C PHE A 262 -50.05 16.38 21.88
N ALA A 263 -50.43 17.10 22.95
CA ALA A 263 -51.64 16.83 23.74
C ALA A 263 -52.96 16.96 22.94
N GLN A 264 -52.97 17.73 21.86
CA GLN A 264 -54.17 17.95 21.05
C GLN A 264 -54.48 16.79 20.10
N ILE A 265 -53.52 15.89 19.86
CA ILE A 265 -53.67 14.76 18.94
C ILE A 265 -54.77 13.81 19.46
N PRO A 266 -55.72 13.38 18.60
CA PRO A 266 -56.79 12.46 18.99
C PRO A 266 -56.29 11.14 19.57
N VAL A 267 -57.02 10.60 20.54
CA VAL A 267 -56.75 9.26 21.10
C VAL A 267 -56.90 8.22 20.00
N GLY A 268 -55.90 7.34 19.85
CA GLY A 268 -55.88 6.29 18.83
C GLY A 268 -55.26 6.68 17.48
N ASP A 269 -54.92 7.96 17.28
CA ASP A 269 -54.22 8.41 16.07
C ASP A 269 -52.69 8.26 16.25
N PHE A 270 -52.24 7.01 16.21
CA PHE A 270 -50.84 6.64 16.43
C PHE A 270 -49.93 7.15 15.30
N GLU A 271 -50.41 7.21 14.06
CA GLU A 271 -49.65 7.73 12.92
C GLU A 271 -49.30 9.20 13.08
N LYS A 272 -50.27 10.04 13.48
CA LYS A 272 -50.00 11.46 13.75
C LYS A 272 -49.09 11.65 14.95
N SER A 273 -49.24 10.83 15.99
CA SER A 273 -48.37 10.87 17.17
C SER A 273 -46.92 10.50 16.80
N TYR A 274 -46.73 9.48 15.95
CA TYR A 274 -45.44 9.05 15.44
C TYR A 274 -44.78 10.11 14.55
N ALA A 275 -45.52 10.65 13.57
CA ALA A 275 -45.02 11.70 12.68
C ALA A 275 -44.62 12.97 13.46
N PHE A 276 -45.36 13.29 14.53
CA PHE A 276 -45.02 14.40 15.42
C PHE A 276 -43.69 14.14 16.15
N ILE A 277 -43.50 12.95 16.72
CA ILE A 277 -42.28 12.57 17.43
C ILE A 277 -41.07 12.50 16.49
N GLN A 278 -41.24 12.01 15.26
CA GLN A 278 -40.17 12.01 14.25
C GLN A 278 -39.72 13.43 13.89
N LYS A 279 -40.67 14.39 13.89
CA LYS A 279 -40.39 15.81 13.58
C LYS A 279 -39.80 16.55 14.78
N ASP A 280 -40.28 16.27 15.98
CA ASP A 280 -39.85 16.92 17.23
C ASP A 280 -39.60 15.89 18.34
N SER A 281 -38.38 15.36 18.38
CA SER A 281 -37.96 14.37 19.39
C SER A 281 -37.85 14.98 20.80
N SER A 282 -37.91 16.31 20.96
CA SER A 282 -37.81 16.98 22.26
C SER A 282 -38.98 16.67 23.21
N VAL A 283 -40.11 16.19 22.69
CA VAL A 283 -41.26 15.78 23.49
C VAL A 283 -41.05 14.50 24.29
N LEU A 284 -40.04 13.68 23.95
CA LEU A 284 -39.77 12.40 24.61
C LEU A 284 -38.97 12.53 25.92
N THR A 285 -39.28 13.52 26.73
CA THR A 285 -38.61 13.79 28.01
C THR A 285 -39.53 13.53 29.19
N GLU A 286 -38.95 13.37 30.39
CA GLU A 286 -39.68 13.19 31.65
C GLU A 286 -40.52 14.40 32.02
N ALA A 287 -39.92 15.59 31.86
CA ALA A 287 -40.60 16.84 32.08
C ALA A 287 -41.88 16.96 31.23
N THR A 288 -41.84 16.54 29.96
CA THR A 288 -43.03 16.54 29.10
C THR A 288 -44.09 15.53 29.56
N HIS A 289 -43.68 14.34 30.01
CA HIS A 289 -44.59 13.35 30.58
C HIS A 289 -45.35 13.92 31.79
N ASP A 290 -44.63 14.51 32.75
CA ASP A 290 -45.21 15.01 33.98
C ASP A 290 -46.05 16.27 33.73
N SER A 291 -45.62 17.14 32.81
CA SER A 291 -46.39 18.31 32.38
C SER A 291 -47.71 17.93 31.70
N LEU A 292 -47.74 16.84 30.92
CA LEU A 292 -48.97 16.35 30.30
C LEU A 292 -49.94 15.75 31.32
N LEU A 293 -49.44 15.11 32.38
CA LEU A 293 -50.28 14.61 33.48
C LEU A 293 -50.86 15.76 34.30
N ALA A 294 -50.08 16.82 34.56
CA ALA A 294 -50.56 18.03 35.21
C ALA A 294 -51.68 18.72 34.40
N GLU A 295 -51.49 18.87 33.08
CA GLU A 295 -52.53 19.40 32.18
C GLU A 295 -53.79 18.52 32.18
N ALA A 296 -53.63 17.19 32.23
CA ALA A 296 -54.78 16.29 32.31
C ALA A 296 -55.60 16.49 33.60
N PHE A 297 -54.92 16.68 34.73
CA PHE A 297 -55.56 16.94 36.02
C PHE A 297 -56.31 18.28 36.01
N GLU A 298 -55.69 19.34 35.48
CA GLU A 298 -56.33 20.63 35.32
C GLU A 298 -57.55 20.58 34.39
N ALA A 299 -57.45 19.85 33.28
CA ALA A 299 -58.52 19.68 32.31
C ALA A 299 -59.74 18.97 32.94
N GLU A 300 -59.49 17.93 33.74
CA GLU A 300 -60.55 17.25 34.50
C GLU A 300 -61.19 18.19 35.53
N ARG A 301 -60.40 19.00 36.24
CA ARG A 301 -60.90 20.03 37.18
C ARG A 301 -61.78 21.08 36.49
N LYS A 302 -61.46 21.42 35.24
CA LYS A 302 -62.23 22.34 34.38
C LYS A 302 -63.45 21.66 33.72
N GLY A 303 -63.60 20.34 33.86
CA GLY A 303 -64.70 19.56 33.28
C GLY A 303 -64.48 19.11 31.82
N ASP A 304 -63.30 19.35 31.23
CA ASP A 304 -62.95 18.91 29.88
C ASP A 304 -62.33 17.50 29.91
N LYS A 305 -63.21 16.51 30.01
CA LYS A 305 -62.86 15.08 30.03
C LYS A 305 -62.19 14.61 28.73
N ALA A 306 -62.46 15.27 27.60
CA ALA A 306 -61.93 14.89 26.31
C ALA A 306 -60.46 15.32 26.15
N LEU A 307 -60.11 16.50 26.65
CA LEU A 307 -58.72 16.95 26.74
C LEU A 307 -57.93 16.15 27.78
N ALA A 308 -58.51 15.88 28.96
CA ALA A 308 -57.87 15.07 29.99
C ALA A 308 -57.49 13.67 29.45
N LYS A 309 -58.41 12.99 28.76
CA LYS A 309 -58.15 11.66 28.19
C LYS A 309 -57.05 11.67 27.11
N ARG A 310 -56.97 12.73 26.29
CA ARG A 310 -55.91 12.89 25.29
C ARG A 310 -54.56 13.11 25.94
N ALA A 311 -54.48 14.02 26.92
CA ALA A 311 -53.24 14.31 27.62
C ALA A 311 -52.67 13.08 28.35
N VAL A 312 -53.52 12.28 29.03
CA VAL A 312 -53.11 11.00 29.64
C VAL A 312 -52.62 10.01 28.59
N HIS A 313 -53.32 9.85 27.47
CA HIS A 313 -52.91 8.95 26.40
C HIS A 313 -51.53 9.32 25.83
N GLN A 314 -51.30 10.60 25.59
CA GLN A 314 -50.02 11.10 25.07
C GLN A 314 -48.88 10.99 26.10
N ALA A 315 -49.17 11.17 27.40
CA ALA A 315 -48.21 10.89 28.46
C ALA A 315 -47.81 9.40 28.49
N LEU A 316 -48.78 8.49 28.40
CA LEU A 316 -48.51 7.04 28.36
C LEU A 316 -47.64 6.65 27.16
N LEU A 317 -47.88 7.23 25.98
CA LEU A 317 -47.04 7.03 24.79
C LEU A 317 -45.58 7.38 25.03
N ILE A 318 -45.32 8.53 25.68
CA ILE A 318 -43.96 8.94 26.04
C ILE A 318 -43.33 7.95 27.01
N ASN A 319 -44.06 7.51 28.04
CA ASN A 319 -43.55 6.53 29.02
C ASN A 319 -43.17 5.21 28.32
N TYR A 320 -44.05 4.67 27.47
CA TYR A 320 -43.75 3.43 26.74
C TYR A 320 -42.57 3.57 25.78
N CYS A 321 -42.49 4.66 25.01
CA CYS A 321 -41.35 4.92 24.13
C CYS A 321 -40.03 5.02 24.91
N ARG A 322 -40.05 5.61 26.11
CA ARG A 322 -38.87 5.71 26.99
C ARG A 322 -38.47 4.38 27.62
N GLN A 323 -39.43 3.55 28.02
CA GLN A 323 -39.15 2.24 28.61
C GLN A 323 -38.43 1.30 27.64
N LEU A 324 -38.75 1.42 26.34
CA LEU A 324 -38.19 0.63 25.24
C LEU A 324 -36.77 1.06 24.80
N GLY A 325 -36.24 2.17 25.32
CA GLY A 325 -34.85 2.59 25.12
C GLY A 325 -34.58 3.36 23.82
N LYS A 326 -33.34 3.31 23.32
CA LYS A 326 -32.82 4.16 22.22
C LYS A 326 -33.64 4.08 20.92
N ASP A 327 -34.09 2.88 20.55
CA ASP A 327 -34.95 2.64 19.39
C ASP A 327 -36.44 2.50 19.77
N GLY A 328 -36.81 2.93 20.98
CA GLY A 328 -38.12 2.66 21.57
C GLY A 328 -39.29 3.27 20.81
N VAL A 329 -39.07 4.40 20.13
CA VAL A 329 -40.07 5.02 19.25
C VAL A 329 -40.32 4.15 18.02
N GLY A 330 -39.26 3.61 17.40
CA GLY A 330 -39.41 2.70 16.27
C GLY A 330 -40.16 1.43 16.67
N LEU A 331 -39.77 0.83 17.80
CA LEU A 331 -40.34 -0.42 18.29
C LEU A 331 -41.80 -0.30 18.76
N PHE A 332 -42.17 0.83 19.40
CA PHE A 332 -43.53 1.05 19.86
C PHE A 332 -44.52 1.19 18.70
N PHE A 333 -44.15 1.94 17.67
CA PHE A 333 -45.02 2.26 16.53
C PHE A 333 -44.91 1.27 15.36
N GLN A 334 -44.12 0.20 15.48
CA GLN A 334 -44.01 -0.87 14.47
C GLN A 334 -45.16 -1.90 14.55
N LYS A 335 -45.96 -1.88 15.62
CA LYS A 335 -47.09 -2.79 15.85
C LYS A 335 -48.42 -2.06 15.78
#